data_AF-A0A2D4I394-F1
#
_entry.id   AF-A0A2D4I394-F1
#
_cell.length_a   1.000
_cell.length_b   1.000
_cell.length_c   1.000
_cell.angle_alpha   90.00
_cell.angle_beta   90.00
_cell.angle_gamma   90.00
#
_symmetry.space_group_name_H-M   'P 1'
#
loop_
_entity.id
_entity.type
_entity.pdbx_description
1 polymer ?
#
loop_
_entity_poly.entity_id
_entity_poly.type
_entity_poly.pdbx_seq_one_letter_code
_entity_poly.pdbx_strand_id
1 'polypeptide(L)'
;MRKLNECGSLAGFQINKQKTSMLIKNMTSQDGDILIRRSGFRGRKKGEIFEGYIKKHKHKTVPKQLCTSLTLNDIKKDLLRWDKLQLSLLSRMSVIKMNVLWNMLLFWILPILATDIPFKLW
;
A
#
# COMPACT_ATOMS: atom_id res chain seq x y z
N MET A 1 0.46 -19.96 17.44
CA MET A 1 1.58 -19.02 17.70
C MET A 1 2.90 -19.72 17.93
N ARG A 2 3.03 -20.62 18.91
CA ARG A 2 4.30 -21.35 19.16
C ARG A 2 4.88 -22.04 17.92
N LYS A 3 4.06 -22.85 17.23
CA LYS A 3 4.45 -23.51 15.96
C LYS A 3 4.91 -22.56 14.85
N LEU A 4 4.32 -21.35 14.77
CA LEU A 4 4.69 -20.37 13.75
C LEU A 4 6.04 -19.73 14.06
N ASN A 5 6.31 -19.46 15.34
CA ASN A 5 7.61 -18.94 15.78
C ASN A 5 8.70 -20.01 15.67
N GLU A 6 8.39 -21.27 15.99
CA GLU A 6 9.30 -22.41 15.81
C GLU A 6 9.68 -22.57 14.33
N CYS A 7 8.69 -22.56 13.43
CA CYS A 7 8.93 -22.62 11.99
C CYS A 7 9.77 -21.43 11.49
N GLY A 8 9.46 -20.21 11.97
CA GLY A 8 10.28 -19.03 11.68
C GLY A 8 11.72 -19.19 12.15
N SER A 9 11.91 -19.65 13.39
CA SER A 9 13.24 -19.84 13.99
C SER A 9 14.06 -20.90 13.25
N LEU A 10 13.44 -22.01 12.82
CA LEU A 10 14.12 -23.04 12.03
C LEU A 10 14.60 -22.51 10.67
N ALA A 11 13.89 -21.56 10.09
CA ALA A 11 14.25 -20.89 8.84
C ALA A 11 15.09 -19.60 9.05
N GLY A 12 15.45 -19.25 10.29
CA GLY A 12 16.22 -18.04 10.62
C GLY A 12 15.42 -16.73 10.57
N PHE A 13 14.09 -16.78 10.50
CA PHE A 13 13.21 -15.61 10.45
C PHE A 13 12.59 -15.28 11.80
N GLN A 14 12.48 -13.97 12.08
CA GLN A 14 11.75 -13.44 13.23
C GLN A 14 10.52 -12.66 12.79
N ILE A 15 9.39 -12.90 13.45
CA ILE A 15 8.12 -12.25 13.11
C ILE A 15 8.04 -10.89 13.82
N ASN A 16 7.96 -9.82 13.03
CA ASN A 16 7.69 -8.48 13.54
C ASN A 16 6.21 -8.31 13.87
N LYS A 17 5.85 -8.54 15.14
CA LYS A 17 4.46 -8.41 15.62
C LYS A 17 3.85 -7.02 15.45
N GLN A 18 4.66 -5.98 15.32
CA GLN A 18 4.15 -4.63 15.03
C GLN A 18 3.69 -4.57 13.57
N LYS A 19 4.49 -5.04 12.62
CA LYS A 19 4.13 -4.99 11.19
C LYS A 19 3.12 -6.06 10.77
N THR A 20 3.13 -7.22 11.42
CA THR A 20 2.24 -8.34 11.10
C THR A 20 0.85 -8.12 11.70
N SER A 21 -0.18 -8.20 10.87
CA SER A 21 -1.59 -8.12 11.28
C SER A 21 -2.37 -9.34 10.83
N MET A 22 -3.36 -9.73 11.64
CA MET A 22 -4.23 -10.87 11.37
C MET A 22 -5.51 -10.41 10.65
N LEU A 23 -5.81 -11.06 9.52
CA LEU A 23 -7.09 -10.91 8.81
C LEU A 23 -8.17 -11.69 9.55
N ILE A 24 -9.14 -10.98 10.13
CA ILE A 24 -10.32 -11.62 10.72
C ILE A 24 -11.38 -11.68 9.63
N LYS A 25 -11.50 -12.85 9.01
CA LYS A 25 -12.45 -13.10 7.93
C LYS A 25 -13.49 -14.12 8.40
N ASN A 26 -14.77 -13.79 8.18
CA ASN A 26 -15.90 -14.70 8.46
C ASN A 26 -15.96 -15.17 9.92
N MET A 27 -15.57 -14.33 10.87
CA MET A 27 -15.70 -14.57 12.30
C MET A 27 -16.59 -13.49 12.92
N THR A 28 -17.32 -13.84 13.97
CA THR A 28 -18.04 -12.89 14.81
C THR A 28 -17.04 -11.95 15.49
N SER A 29 -17.44 -10.70 15.74
CA SER A 29 -16.55 -9.71 16.37
C SER A 29 -15.94 -10.20 17.69
N GLN A 30 -16.71 -10.92 18.49
CA GLN A 30 -16.26 -11.49 19.77
C GLN A 30 -15.16 -12.55 19.60
N ASP A 31 -15.33 -13.50 18.68
CA ASP A 31 -14.32 -14.54 18.40
C ASP A 31 -13.04 -13.93 17.83
N GLY A 32 -13.19 -12.92 16.98
CA GLY A 32 -12.08 -12.14 16.43
C GLY A 32 -11.26 -11.47 17.52
N ASP A 33 -11.91 -10.81 18.49
CA ASP A 33 -11.23 -10.11 19.58
C ASP A 33 -10.50 -11.09 20.52
N ILE A 34 -11.09 -12.25 20.80
CA ILE A 34 -10.44 -13.30 21.59
C ILE A 34 -9.18 -13.81 20.87
N LEU A 35 -9.25 -13.99 19.55
CA LEU A 35 -8.13 -14.43 18.73
C LEU A 35 -7.00 -13.38 18.66
N ILE A 36 -7.34 -12.10 18.54
CA ILE A 36 -6.37 -10.98 18.60
C ILE A 36 -5.65 -11.01 19.94
N ARG A 37 -6.39 -11.06 21.05
CA ARG A 37 -5.83 -11.06 22.40
C ARG A 37 -4.89 -12.24 22.64
N ARG A 38 -5.27 -13.44 22.18
CA ARG A 38 -4.43 -14.65 22.31
C ARG A 38 -3.19 -14.64 21.42
N SER A 39 -3.27 -14.02 20.25
CA SER A 39 -2.16 -14.00 19.29
C SER A 39 -1.15 -12.89 19.55
N GLY A 40 -1.59 -11.76 20.11
CA GLY A 40 -0.77 -10.56 20.29
C GLY A 40 -0.45 -9.83 18.98
N PHE A 41 -1.12 -10.18 17.88
CA PHE A 41 -1.06 -9.45 16.61
C PHE A 41 -2.16 -8.40 16.52
N ARG A 42 -1.94 -7.36 15.71
CA ARG A 42 -3.01 -6.41 15.40
C ARG A 42 -4.06 -7.08 14.51
N GLY A 43 -5.32 -7.06 14.93
CA GLY A 43 -6.42 -7.43 14.06
C GLY A 43 -6.70 -6.32 13.04
N ARG A 44 -7.00 -6.70 11.80
CA ARG A 44 -7.48 -5.77 10.77
C ARG A 44 -8.68 -6.37 10.05
N LYS A 45 -9.61 -5.51 9.66
CA LYS A 45 -10.78 -5.91 8.88
C LYS A 45 -10.38 -6.17 7.42
N LYS A 46 -11.22 -6.92 6.70
CA LYS A 46 -11.02 -7.38 5.30
C LYS A 46 -10.60 -6.28 4.30
N GLY A 47 -10.89 -5.01 4.57
CA GLY A 47 -10.52 -3.89 3.69
C GLY A 47 -9.26 -3.11 4.10
N GLU A 48 -8.68 -3.41 5.26
CA GLU A 48 -7.54 -2.68 5.83
C GLU A 48 -6.21 -3.40 5.62
N ILE A 49 -6.26 -4.66 5.19
CA ILE A 49 -5.07 -5.42 4.84
C ILE A 49 -4.90 -5.20 3.35
N PHE A 50 -3.67 -4.83 3.00
CA PHE A 50 -3.23 -4.40 1.68
C PHE A 50 -3.48 -2.92 1.39
N GLU A 51 -2.47 -2.12 1.70
CA GLU A 51 -2.03 -0.99 0.88
C GLU A 51 -1.60 -1.45 -0.54
N GLY A 52 -2.28 -2.42 -1.16
CA GLY A 52 -1.80 -3.11 -2.35
C GLY A 52 -2.83 -3.91 -3.14
N TYR A 53 -3.19 -5.14 -2.73
CA TYR A 53 -3.64 -6.12 -3.73
C TYR A 53 -4.87 -6.98 -3.44
N ILE A 54 -5.56 -6.87 -2.30
CA ILE A 54 -6.72 -7.75 -2.05
C ILE A 54 -7.95 -7.03 -1.49
N LYS A 55 -8.55 -6.13 -2.30
CA LYS A 55 -10.00 -5.92 -2.22
C LYS A 55 -10.69 -6.90 -3.18
N LYS A 56 -11.29 -7.95 -2.62
CA LYS A 56 -12.13 -8.89 -3.37
C LYS A 56 -13.33 -8.19 -4.00
N HIS A 57 -13.48 -8.36 -5.31
CA HIS A 57 -14.74 -8.48 -6.05
C HIS A 57 -15.92 -7.66 -5.53
N LYS A 58 -15.96 -6.39 -5.93
CA LYS A 58 -17.16 -5.63 -6.35
C LYS A 58 -16.78 -4.15 -6.40
N HIS A 59 -16.64 -3.64 -7.62
CA HIS A 59 -16.53 -2.22 -7.99
C HIS A 59 -15.23 -1.48 -7.60
N LYS A 60 -14.37 -1.33 -8.61
CA LYS A 60 -13.90 -0.05 -9.17
C LYS A 60 -13.69 1.07 -8.15
N THR A 61 -12.43 1.35 -7.87
CA THR A 61 -11.81 2.66 -7.57
C THR A 61 -10.66 2.38 -6.60
N VAL A 62 -9.43 2.52 -7.08
CA VAL A 62 -8.27 2.69 -6.21
C VAL A 62 -8.61 3.87 -5.30
N PRO A 63 -8.60 3.73 -3.96
CA PRO A 63 -9.00 4.83 -3.09
C PRO A 63 -8.18 6.06 -3.45
N LYS A 64 -8.83 7.18 -3.78
CA LYS A 64 -8.17 8.44 -4.13
C LYS A 64 -7.09 8.81 -3.09
N GLN A 65 -7.37 8.52 -1.83
CA GLN A 65 -6.45 8.65 -0.70
C GLN A 65 -5.15 7.84 -0.82
N LEU A 66 -5.17 6.65 -1.45
CA LEU A 66 -3.98 5.82 -1.66
C LEU A 66 -3.04 6.43 -2.71
N CYS A 67 -3.59 6.95 -3.82
CA CYS A 67 -2.80 7.60 -4.87
C CYS A 67 -2.31 9.00 -4.46
N THR A 68 -3.10 9.74 -3.68
CA THR A 68 -2.83 11.15 -3.40
C THR A 68 -1.96 11.34 -2.15
N SER A 69 -2.09 10.51 -1.11
CA SER A 69 -1.49 10.87 0.19
C SER A 69 -0.07 10.33 0.42
N LEU A 70 0.23 9.11 -0.02
CA LEU A 70 1.55 8.52 0.23
C LEU A 70 2.55 8.95 -0.84
N THR A 71 2.21 8.69 -2.10
CA THR A 71 3.10 8.93 -3.25
C THR A 71 3.32 10.39 -3.59
N LEU A 72 2.32 11.27 -3.51
CA LEU A 72 2.54 12.69 -3.83
C LEU A 72 3.34 13.41 -2.73
N ASN A 73 3.17 13.02 -1.47
CA ASN A 73 3.96 13.58 -0.38
C ASN A 73 5.43 13.14 -0.49
N ASP A 74 5.68 11.90 -0.88
CA ASP A 74 7.05 11.42 -1.08
C ASP A 74 7.67 12.04 -2.33
N ILE A 75 6.94 12.15 -3.45
CA ILE A 75 7.38 12.93 -4.63
C ILE A 75 7.70 14.38 -4.25
N LYS A 76 6.89 15.02 -3.41
CA LYS A 76 7.14 16.40 -2.95
C LYS A 76 8.42 16.49 -2.13
N LYS A 77 8.68 15.53 -1.23
CA LYS A 77 9.95 15.47 -0.47
C LYS A 77 11.15 15.25 -1.38
N ASP A 78 11.02 14.38 -2.37
CA ASP A 78 12.08 14.09 -3.33
C ASP A 78 12.39 15.30 -4.20
N LEU A 79 11.38 16.02 -4.67
CA LEU A 79 11.55 17.28 -5.39
C LEU A 79 12.27 18.34 -4.54
N LEU A 80 11.90 18.49 -3.26
CA LEU A 80 12.58 19.40 -2.32
C LEU A 80 14.04 18.98 -2.05
N ARG A 81 14.33 17.67 -2.11
CA ARG A 81 15.70 17.15 -1.99
C ARG A 81 16.51 17.43 -3.27
N TRP A 82 15.91 17.26 -4.45
CA TRP A 82 16.56 17.48 -5.75
C TRP A 82 16.78 18.95 -6.07
N ASP A 83 15.98 19.85 -5.51
CA ASP A 83 16.22 21.29 -5.64
C ASP A 83 17.55 21.71 -5.00
N LYS A 84 17.94 21.05 -3.90
CA LYS A 84 19.21 21.26 -3.18
C LYS A 84 20.43 20.66 -3.88
N LEU A 85 20.23 19.84 -4.92
CA LEU A 85 21.33 19.22 -5.66
C LEU A 85 21.90 20.21 -6.69
N GLN A 86 23.24 20.32 -6.72
CA GLN A 86 23.99 21.10 -7.72
C GLN A 86 24.03 20.38 -9.08
N LEU A 87 22.85 20.16 -9.66
CA LEU A 87 22.66 19.51 -10.95
C LEU A 87 22.41 20.56 -12.03
N SER A 88 22.96 20.31 -13.23
CA SER A 88 22.60 21.07 -14.43
C SER A 88 21.10 20.96 -14.73
N LEU A 89 20.55 21.91 -15.48
CA LEU A 89 19.13 21.92 -15.86
C LEU A 89 18.71 20.61 -16.56
N LEU A 90 19.54 20.11 -17.49
CA LEU A 90 19.31 18.85 -18.21
C LEU A 90 19.30 17.64 -17.27
N SER A 91 20.24 17.62 -16.32
CA SER A 91 20.32 16.56 -15.32
C SER A 91 19.09 16.57 -14.41
N ARG A 92 18.59 17.76 -14.01
CA ARG A 92 17.35 17.89 -13.22
C ARG A 92 16.13 17.35 -13.97
N MET A 93 15.99 17.69 -15.25
CA MET A 93 14.91 17.17 -16.11
C MET A 93 14.98 15.64 -16.23
N SER A 94 16.17 15.07 -16.41
CA SER A 94 16.38 13.63 -16.48
C SER A 94 16.00 12.92 -15.18
N VAL A 95 16.41 13.45 -14.02
CA VAL A 95 16.10 12.88 -12.69
C VAL A 95 14.59 12.92 -12.42
N ILE A 96 13.91 14.01 -12.76
CA ILE A 96 12.45 14.11 -12.62
C ILE A 96 11.76 13.10 -13.54
N LYS A 97 12.18 13.04 -14.81
CA LYS A 97 11.62 12.10 -15.79
C LYS A 97 11.85 10.64 -15.38
N MET A 98 12.99 10.29 -14.80
CA MET A 98 13.31 8.91 -14.43
C MET A 98 12.76 8.48 -13.06
N ASN A 99 12.21 9.38 -12.25
CA ASN A 99 11.64 9.01 -10.96
C ASN A 99 10.14 9.31 -10.86
N VAL A 100 9.71 10.52 -11.26
CA VAL A 100 8.30 10.93 -11.16
C VAL A 100 7.45 10.25 -12.23
N LEU A 101 7.96 10.14 -13.47
CA LEU A 101 7.20 9.51 -14.57
C LEU A 101 6.94 8.03 -14.28
N TRP A 102 7.95 7.29 -13.81
CA TRP A 102 7.81 5.87 -13.52
C TRP A 102 6.79 5.61 -12.40
N ASN A 103 6.79 6.44 -11.36
CA ASN A 103 5.78 6.36 -10.30
C ASN A 103 4.37 6.66 -10.82
N MET A 104 4.21 7.66 -11.69
CA MET A 104 2.93 7.99 -12.32
C MET A 104 2.43 6.89 -13.27
N LEU A 105 3.36 6.22 -13.98
CA LEU A 105 3.03 5.10 -14.88
C LEU A 105 2.43 3.92 -14.11
N LEU A 106 2.94 3.63 -12.92
CA LEU A 106 2.40 2.57 -12.06
C LEU A 106 0.91 2.82 -11.71
N PHE A 107 0.53 4.09 -11.52
CA PHE A 107 -0.86 4.48 -11.28
C PHE A 107 -1.73 4.38 -12.53
N TRP A 108 -1.14 4.59 -13.70
CA TRP A 108 -1.84 4.48 -14.97
C TRP A 108 -2.10 3.03 -15.39
N ILE A 109 -1.21 2.10 -14.99
CA ILE A 109 -1.32 0.66 -15.25
C ILE A 109 -2.32 -0.04 -14.29
N LEU A 110 -2.66 0.59 -13.15
CA LEU A 110 -3.74 0.07 -12.29
C LEU A 110 -5.03 -0.04 -13.11
N PRO A 111 -5.75 -1.17 -13.06
CA PRO A 111 -6.86 -1.43 -13.97
C PRO A 111 -7.97 -0.41 -13.76
N ILE A 112 -8.02 0.59 -14.65
CA ILE A 112 -9.16 1.46 -14.88
C ILE A 112 -10.20 0.61 -15.61
N LEU A 113 -10.78 -0.37 -14.92
CA LEU A 113 -12.03 -0.99 -15.35
C LEU A 113 -13.17 -0.01 -15.03
N ALA A 114 -13.08 1.25 -15.43
CA ALA A 114 -14.22 2.15 -15.41
C ALA A 114 -15.12 1.72 -16.57
N THR A 115 -16.33 1.27 -16.24
CA THR A 115 -17.41 1.13 -17.22
C THR A 115 -17.67 2.51 -17.77
N ASP A 116 -17.84 2.61 -19.08
CA ASP A 116 -18.18 3.79 -19.86
C ASP A 116 -18.99 4.83 -19.05
N ILE A 117 -18.30 5.84 -18.53
CA ILE A 117 -18.96 7.09 -18.14
C ILE A 117 -18.70 8.01 -19.33
N PRO A 118 -19.73 8.37 -20.14
CA PRO A 118 -19.52 9.19 -21.32
C PRO A 118 -18.93 10.53 -20.90
N PHE A 119 -17.95 10.99 -21.69
CA PHE A 119 -17.17 12.23 -21.58
C PHE A 119 -18.03 13.51 -21.75
N LYS A 120 -19.28 13.52 -21.30
CA LYS A 120 -20.28 14.55 -21.59
C LYS A 120 -20.59 15.48 -20.42
N LEU A 121 -19.76 15.46 -19.38
CA LEU A 121 -19.84 16.35 -18.22
C LEU A 121 -18.47 16.95 -17.91
N TRP A 122 -17.96 17.71 -18.87
CA TRP A 122 -17.00 18.79 -18.69
C TRP A 122 -17.54 20.01 -19.43
#